data_AF-A0A517U446-F1
#
_entry.id   AF-A0A517U446-F1
#
_cell.length_a   1.000
_cell.length_b   1.000
_cell.length_c   1.000
_cell.angle_alpha   90.00
_cell.angle_beta   90.00
_cell.angle_gamma   90.00
#
_symmetry.space_group_name_H-M   'P 1'
#
loop_
_entity.id
_entity.type
_entity.pdbx_description
1 polymer ?
#
loop_
_entity_poly.entity_id
_entity_poly.type
_entity_poly.pdbx_seq_one_letter_code
_entity_poly.pdbx_strand_id
1 'polypeptide(L)'
;MTEEIVNFSSEHQRCIIESLIKSQTPQRFELHYIATDPTHIHALLAWRDERNVVPMRGLVNGSISRGLNAAIKQRTWLSEGGSRKRVRDREHFDYLMTVYLPKHSGWKWSLAKGFHR
;
A
#
# COMPACT_ATOMS: atom_id res chain seq x y z
N MET A 1 7.59 23.61 -10.84
CA MET A 1 7.36 23.44 -9.40
C MET A 1 7.99 22.13 -8.99
N THR A 2 9.04 22.14 -8.16
CA THR A 2 9.62 20.93 -7.57
C THR A 2 8.72 20.50 -6.42
N GLU A 3 8.02 19.37 -6.58
CA GLU A 3 7.22 18.82 -5.49
C GLU A 3 8.13 18.45 -4.31
N GLU A 4 7.78 18.93 -3.14
CA GLU A 4 8.48 18.64 -1.89
C GLU A 4 8.41 17.12 -1.60
N ILE A 5 9.56 16.47 -1.42
CA ILE A 5 9.64 15.04 -1.13
C ILE A 5 8.86 14.76 0.15
N VAL A 6 7.76 14.01 0.03
CA VAL A 6 6.94 13.64 1.17
C VAL A 6 7.68 12.58 1.98
N ASN A 7 7.89 12.88 3.26
CA ASN A 7 8.35 11.91 4.25
C ASN A 7 7.15 11.40 5.07
N PHE A 8 6.83 10.11 4.93
CA PHE A 8 5.77 9.44 5.67
C PHE A 8 6.22 9.21 7.12
N SER A 9 5.74 10.07 8.04
CA SER A 9 5.84 9.88 9.47
C SER A 9 5.15 8.58 9.91
N SER A 10 5.39 8.15 11.15
CA SER A 10 4.70 6.97 11.71
C SER A 10 3.17 7.11 11.67
N GLU A 11 2.65 8.32 11.85
CA GLU A 11 1.22 8.61 11.74
C GLU A 11 0.73 8.46 10.30
N HIS A 12 1.46 9.05 9.32
CA HIS A 12 1.14 8.88 7.91
C HIS A 12 1.10 7.39 7.52
N GLN A 13 2.12 6.62 7.92
CA GLN A 13 2.24 5.20 7.60
C GLN A 13 1.08 4.37 8.15
N ARG A 14 0.64 4.63 9.39
CA ARG A 14 -0.53 3.96 9.98
C ARG A 14 -1.81 4.35 9.25
N CYS A 15 -2.01 5.63 8.96
CA CYS A 15 -3.15 6.12 8.19
C CYS A 15 -3.23 5.47 6.80
N ILE A 16 -2.09 5.33 6.11
CA ILE A 16 -1.99 4.62 4.83
C ILE A 16 -2.48 3.18 4.97
N ILE A 17 -1.96 2.43 5.94
CA ILE A 17 -2.32 1.02 6.14
C ILE A 17 -3.82 0.89 6.43
N GLU A 18 -4.36 1.70 7.34
CA GLU A 18 -5.79 1.67 7.67
C GLU A 18 -6.66 2.01 6.47
N SER A 19 -6.25 2.97 5.65
CA SER A 19 -6.98 3.37 4.45
C SER A 19 -7.07 2.22 3.44
N LEU A 20 -6.00 1.45 3.29
CA LEU A 20 -5.97 0.27 2.43
C LEU A 20 -6.79 -0.90 3.00
N ILE A 21 -6.73 -1.13 4.31
CA ILE A 21 -7.57 -2.15 4.98
C ILE A 21 -9.04 -1.83 4.77
N LYS A 22 -9.45 -0.57 5.00
CA LYS A 22 -10.84 -0.11 4.82
C LYS A 22 -11.31 -0.19 3.37
N SER A 23 -10.41 -0.12 2.39
CA SER A 23 -10.79 -0.15 0.98
C SER A 23 -10.92 -1.54 0.36
N GLN A 24 -10.45 -2.61 1.03
CA GLN A 24 -10.54 -3.99 0.54
C GLN A 24 -11.93 -4.38 0.09
N THR A 25 -12.93 -4.24 0.97
CA THR A 25 -14.33 -4.62 0.71
C THR A 25 -14.97 -3.79 -0.40
N PRO A 26 -15.02 -2.44 -0.32
CA PRO A 26 -15.69 -1.63 -1.35
C PRO A 26 -15.00 -1.73 -2.71
N GLN A 27 -13.70 -2.03 -2.77
CA GLN A 27 -12.95 -2.15 -4.03
C GLN A 27 -12.68 -3.59 -4.44
N ARG A 28 -13.22 -4.57 -3.70
CA ARG A 28 -13.20 -6.00 -4.02
C ARG A 28 -11.78 -6.52 -4.30
N PHE A 29 -10.85 -6.27 -3.40
CA PHE A 29 -9.52 -6.88 -3.39
C PHE A 29 -9.18 -7.40 -2.00
N GLU A 30 -8.28 -8.37 -1.93
CA GLU A 30 -7.78 -8.99 -0.71
C GLU A 30 -6.35 -8.48 -0.46
N LEU A 31 -6.07 -7.98 0.75
CA LEU A 31 -4.70 -7.63 1.15
C LEU A 31 -4.03 -8.81 1.84
N HIS A 32 -2.82 -9.12 1.41
CA HIS A 32 -1.97 -10.10 2.09
C HIS A 32 -0.95 -9.41 3.00
N TYR A 33 -0.38 -8.29 2.53
CA TYR A 33 0.68 -7.58 3.24
C TYR A 33 0.78 -6.12 2.79
N ILE A 34 1.03 -5.22 3.73
CA ILE A 34 1.41 -3.83 3.50
C ILE A 34 2.70 -3.56 4.27
N ALA A 35 3.67 -2.98 3.61
CA ALA A 35 4.90 -2.51 4.21
C ALA A 35 5.11 -1.04 3.85
N THR A 36 5.53 -0.23 4.80
CA THR A 36 5.79 1.19 4.57
C THR A 36 7.25 1.51 4.88
N ASP A 37 7.72 2.59 4.27
CA ASP A 37 8.97 3.25 4.56
C ASP A 37 8.75 4.76 4.60
N PRO A 38 9.72 5.55 5.09
CA PRO A 38 9.62 7.01 5.08
C PRO A 38 9.31 7.62 3.70
N THR A 39 9.61 6.95 2.60
CA THR A 39 9.49 7.54 1.25
C THR A 39 8.52 6.82 0.34
N HIS A 40 8.08 5.61 0.69
CA HIS A 40 7.30 4.77 -0.22
C HIS A 40 6.53 3.67 0.53
N ILE A 41 5.64 3.02 -0.21
CA ILE A 41 4.71 2.01 0.31
C ILE A 41 4.74 0.81 -0.64
N HIS A 42 4.74 -0.40 -0.08
CA HIS A 42 4.53 -1.64 -0.79
C HIS A 42 3.24 -2.30 -0.32
N ALA A 43 2.43 -2.77 -1.27
CA ALA A 43 1.23 -3.53 -0.98
C ALA A 43 1.20 -4.78 -1.86
N LEU A 44 0.99 -5.93 -1.21
CA LEU A 44 0.73 -7.20 -1.85
C LEU A 44 -0.76 -7.51 -1.69
N LEU A 45 -1.45 -7.56 -2.82
CA LEU A 45 -2.89 -7.74 -2.88
C LEU A 45 -3.29 -8.64 -4.05
N ALA A 46 -4.47 -9.22 -3.96
CA ALA A 46 -5.09 -10.07 -4.98
C ALA A 46 -6.52 -9.60 -5.26
N TRP A 47 -7.05 -9.89 -6.44
CA TRP A 47 -8.44 -9.65 -6.79
C TRP A 47 -8.92 -10.77 -7.72
N ARG A 48 -10.24 -10.99 -7.74
CA ARG A 48 -10.84 -12.18 -8.39
C ARG A 48 -11.30 -11.96 -9.83
N ASP A 49 -11.36 -10.72 -10.28
CA ASP A 49 -11.87 -10.36 -11.61
C ASP A 49 -10.75 -9.98 -12.58
N GLU A 50 -11.13 -9.70 -13.83
CA GLU A 50 -10.21 -9.43 -14.93
C GLU A 50 -9.69 -7.98 -14.96
N ARG A 51 -9.86 -7.21 -13.88
CA ARG A 51 -9.33 -5.84 -13.83
C ARG A 51 -7.81 -5.87 -14.05
N ASN A 52 -7.34 -5.00 -14.93
CA ASN A 52 -5.92 -4.80 -15.14
C ASN A 52 -5.29 -4.00 -13.98
N VAL A 53 -3.97 -4.05 -13.90
CA VAL A 53 -3.20 -3.44 -12.81
C VAL A 53 -3.32 -1.90 -12.76
N VAL A 54 -3.65 -1.24 -13.88
CA VAL A 54 -3.70 0.23 -13.97
C VAL A 54 -4.87 0.83 -13.19
N PRO A 55 -6.14 0.44 -13.43
CA PRO A 55 -7.28 0.83 -12.60
C PRO A 55 -7.11 0.45 -11.14
N MET A 56 -6.58 -0.75 -10.85
CA MET A 56 -6.34 -1.17 -9.46
C MET A 56 -5.38 -0.24 -8.74
N ARG A 57 -4.30 0.20 -9.40
CA ARG A 57 -3.41 1.22 -8.84
C ARG A 57 -4.16 2.53 -8.57
N GLY A 58 -4.99 2.99 -9.50
CA GLY A 58 -5.77 4.23 -9.31
C GLY A 58 -6.70 4.15 -8.10
N LEU A 59 -7.36 3.00 -7.90
CA LEU A 59 -8.22 2.74 -6.75
C LEU A 59 -7.44 2.73 -5.42
N VAL A 60 -6.30 2.02 -5.40
CA VAL A 60 -5.39 1.95 -4.25
C VAL A 60 -4.85 3.33 -3.88
N ASN A 61 -4.24 4.04 -4.84
CA ASN A 61 -3.69 5.37 -4.64
C ASN A 61 -4.78 6.36 -4.20
N GLY A 62 -5.94 6.33 -4.85
CA GLY A 62 -7.07 7.18 -4.48
C GLY A 62 -7.55 6.93 -3.06
N SER A 63 -7.52 5.69 -2.57
CA SER A 63 -7.88 5.36 -1.18
C SER A 63 -6.90 5.95 -0.19
N ILE A 64 -5.61 5.81 -0.46
CA ILE A 64 -4.54 6.37 0.37
C ILE A 64 -4.65 7.89 0.41
N SER A 65 -4.75 8.54 -0.75
CA SER A 65 -4.84 10.00 -0.83
C SER A 65 -6.08 10.53 -0.12
N ARG A 66 -7.25 9.89 -0.29
CA ARG A 66 -8.47 10.28 0.43
C ARG A 66 -8.31 10.14 1.94
N GLY A 67 -7.72 9.04 2.42
CA GLY A 67 -7.47 8.81 3.84
C GLY A 67 -6.54 9.85 4.46
N LEU A 68 -5.39 10.09 3.82
CA LEU A 68 -4.43 11.10 4.27
C LEU A 68 -5.00 12.52 4.21
N ASN A 69 -5.78 12.86 3.19
CA ASN A 69 -6.42 14.17 3.06
C ASN A 69 -7.51 14.38 4.11
N ALA A 70 -8.22 13.34 4.52
CA ALA A 70 -9.23 13.42 5.55
C ALA A 70 -8.63 13.48 6.96
N ALA A 71 -7.55 12.74 7.22
CA ALA A 71 -6.99 12.60 8.56
C ALA A 71 -5.87 13.60 8.90
N ILE A 72 -5.08 14.03 7.91
CA ILE A 72 -3.84 14.78 8.15
C ILE A 72 -3.90 16.18 7.53
N LYS A 73 -3.86 16.26 6.21
CA LYS A 73 -3.93 17.52 5.46
C LYS A 73 -4.25 17.30 4.00
N GLN A 74 -5.01 18.23 3.43
CA GLN A 74 -5.35 18.28 2.01
C GLN A 74 -4.11 18.65 1.18
N ARG A 75 -3.55 17.69 0.42
CA ARG A 75 -2.51 17.91 -0.60
C ARG A 75 -2.40 16.73 -1.57
N THR A 76 -1.53 16.87 -2.58
CA THR A 76 -1.02 15.73 -3.35
C THR A 76 -0.01 14.96 -2.49
N TRP A 77 -0.28 13.67 -2.26
CA TRP A 77 0.50 12.79 -1.38
C TRP A 77 1.37 11.78 -2.12
N LEU A 78 0.88 11.27 -3.25
CA LEU A 78 1.51 10.21 -4.03
C LEU A 78 1.86 10.77 -5.40
N SER A 79 3.01 10.38 -5.93
CA SER A 79 3.35 10.64 -7.33
C SER A 79 2.48 9.79 -8.26
N GLU A 80 2.38 10.20 -9.52
CA GLU A 80 1.64 9.44 -10.56
C GLU A 80 2.30 8.09 -10.90
N GLY A 81 3.58 7.95 -10.53
CA GLY A 81 4.40 6.78 -10.73
C GLY A 81 4.05 5.61 -9.78
N GLY A 82 4.83 4.54 -9.90
CA GLY A 82 4.72 3.37 -9.03
C GLY A 82 5.21 2.12 -9.73
N SER A 83 6.13 1.41 -9.07
CA SER A 83 6.57 0.10 -9.53
C SER A 83 5.43 -0.90 -9.38
N ARG A 84 5.25 -1.75 -10.40
CA ARG A 84 4.21 -2.77 -10.44
C ARG A 84 4.86 -4.06 -10.89
N LYS A 85 4.65 -5.13 -10.13
CA LYS A 85 5.12 -6.48 -10.49
C LYS A 85 4.00 -7.47 -10.22
N ARG A 86 3.70 -8.29 -11.23
CA ARG A 86 2.78 -9.41 -11.07
C ARG A 86 3.51 -10.53 -10.31
N VAL A 87 2.85 -11.09 -9.31
CA VAL A 87 3.32 -12.32 -8.67
C VAL A 87 3.25 -13.45 -9.69
N ARG A 88 4.34 -14.20 -9.86
CA ARG A 88 4.50 -15.15 -10.97
C ARG A 88 4.02 -16.54 -10.60
N ASP A 89 4.32 -16.93 -9.37
CA ASP A 89 4.14 -18.26 -8.82
C ASP A 89 4.07 -18.17 -7.30
N ARG A 90 3.86 -19.32 -6.65
CA ARG A 90 3.79 -19.44 -5.20
C ARG A 90 5.11 -19.04 -4.53
N GLU A 91 6.25 -19.43 -5.11
CA GLU A 91 7.57 -19.13 -4.53
C GLU A 91 7.82 -17.62 -4.47
N HIS A 92 7.48 -16.89 -5.54
CA HIS A 92 7.57 -15.43 -5.57
C HIS A 92 6.63 -14.80 -4.52
N PHE A 93 5.42 -15.34 -4.36
CA PHE A 93 4.50 -14.90 -3.30
C PHE A 93 5.11 -15.08 -1.91
N ASP A 94 5.64 -16.27 -1.63
CA ASP A 94 6.19 -16.62 -0.33
C ASP A 94 7.45 -15.80 -0.02
N TYR A 95 8.30 -15.57 -1.02
CA TYR A 95 9.44 -14.64 -0.92
C TYR A 95 8.99 -13.22 -0.57
N LEU A 96 7.94 -12.70 -1.20
CA LEU A 96 7.41 -11.39 -0.87
C LEU A 96 6.91 -11.32 0.58
N MET A 97 6.16 -12.34 1.01
CA MET A 97 5.57 -12.41 2.34
C MET A 97 6.59 -12.59 3.48
N THR A 98 7.66 -13.35 3.25
CA THR A 98 8.57 -13.80 4.31
C THR A 98 9.93 -13.13 4.28
N VAL A 99 10.38 -12.62 3.13
CA VAL A 99 11.72 -12.05 2.95
C VAL A 99 11.68 -10.58 2.55
N TYR A 100 10.97 -10.23 1.47
CA TYR A 100 11.05 -8.88 0.92
C TYR A 100 10.29 -7.86 1.77
N LEU A 101 8.98 -8.04 1.96
CA LEU A 101 8.14 -7.06 2.65
C LEU A 101 8.52 -6.89 4.12
N PRO A 102 8.88 -7.95 4.88
CA PRO A 102 9.33 -7.80 6.26
C PRO A 102 10.60 -6.96 6.44
N LYS A 103 11.45 -6.79 5.42
CA LYS A 103 12.70 -6.02 5.50
C LYS A 103 12.53 -4.50 5.48
N HIS A 104 11.33 -4.00 5.21
CA HIS A 104 11.07 -2.56 5.18
C HIS A 104 11.07 -1.99 6.60
N SER A 105 11.43 -0.72 6.78
CA SER A 105 11.73 -0.17 8.11
C SER A 105 10.52 0.42 8.83
N GLY A 106 9.47 0.79 8.10
CA GLY A 106 8.28 1.43 8.64
C GLY A 106 7.27 0.45 9.23
N TRP A 107 6.07 1.00 9.47
CA TRP A 107 4.91 0.21 9.90
C TRP A 107 4.49 -0.78 8.83
N LYS A 108 3.98 -1.92 9.29
CA LYS A 108 3.53 -3.01 8.46
C LYS A 108 2.19 -3.53 8.94
N TRP A 109 1.49 -4.16 8.03
CA TRP A 109 0.34 -4.99 8.33
C TRP A 109 0.39 -6.24 7.48
N SER A 110 0.05 -7.38 8.06
CA SER A 110 -0.15 -8.61 7.30
C SER A 110 -1.35 -9.36 7.83
N LEU A 111 -1.96 -10.18 6.97
CA LEU A 111 -3.11 -11.00 7.36
C LEU A 111 -2.80 -11.87 8.59
N ALA A 112 -1.57 -12.38 8.70
CA ALA A 112 -1.16 -13.27 9.78
C ALA A 112 -0.83 -12.55 11.10
N LYS A 113 -0.29 -11.33 11.05
CA LYS A 113 0.23 -10.62 12.25
C LYS A 113 -0.58 -9.40 12.65
N GLY A 114 -1.49 -8.92 11.80
CA GLY A 114 -2.06 -7.59 11.97
C GLY A 114 -0.98 -6.51 11.89
N PHE A 115 -1.18 -5.42 12.63
CA PHE A 115 -0.21 -4.31 12.71
C PHE A 115 1.07 -4.70 13.44
N HIS A 116 2.22 -4.38 12.83
CA HIS A 116 3.53 -4.63 13.44
C HIS A 116 4.61 -3.71 12.85
N ARG A 117 5.81 -3.75 13.45
CA ARG A 117 7.04 -3.14 12.95
C ARG A 117 8.12 -4.19 12.84
#